data_AF-A0A2N5K9K6-F1
#
_entry.id   AF-A0A2N5K9K6-F1
#
_cell.length_a   1.000
_cell.length_b   1.000
_cell.length_c   1.000
_cell.angle_alpha   90.00
_cell.angle_beta   90.00
_cell.angle_gamma   90.00
#
_symmetry.space_group_name_H-M   'P 1'
#
loop_
_entity.id
_entity.type
_entity.pdbx_description
1 polymer ?
#
loop_
_entity_poly.entity_id
_entity_poly.type
_entity_poly.pdbx_seq_one_letter_code
_entity_poly.pdbx_strand_id
1 'polypeptide(L)'
;MTTIDVAIDDYLHTIVRTRPWTKKREEELLEGFSAWLHAQPAPPINMNEIGPALADQYAATVPLSKAEHTELLGALNHLFMWSVHTAMAQHNPFATVAA
;
A
#
# COMPACT_ATOMS: atom_id res chain seq x y z
N MET A 1 15.03 5.94 -7.47
CA MET A 1 13.60 5.60 -7.67
C MET A 1 13.14 4.92 -6.40
N THR A 2 12.11 5.46 -5.74
CA THR A 2 11.57 4.84 -4.52
C THR A 2 10.51 3.82 -4.93
N THR A 3 10.71 2.56 -4.54
CA THR A 3 9.74 1.49 -4.78
C THR A 3 8.79 1.37 -3.59
N ILE A 4 7.67 0.69 -3.80
CA ILE A 4 6.71 0.43 -2.74
C ILE A 4 7.31 -0.39 -1.59
N ASP A 5 8.27 -1.29 -1.86
CA ASP A 5 8.91 -2.10 -0.81
C ASP A 5 9.65 -1.25 0.22
N VAL A 6 10.41 -0.25 -0.24
CA VAL A 6 11.15 0.66 0.65
C VAL A 6 10.17 1.45 1.52
N ALA A 7 9.05 1.86 0.94
CA ALA A 7 8.04 2.60 1.68
C ALA A 7 7.28 1.73 2.69
N ILE A 8 6.98 0.47 2.34
CA ILE A 8 6.36 -0.50 3.23
C ILE A 8 7.29 -0.75 4.43
N ASP A 9 8.59 -0.99 4.21
CA ASP A 9 9.56 -1.22 5.28
C ASP A 9 9.64 -0.02 6.25
N ASP A 10 9.80 1.20 5.72
CA ASP A 10 9.87 2.43 6.51
C ASP A 10 8.58 2.69 7.32
N TYR A 11 7.42 2.44 6.69
CA TYR A 11 6.11 2.59 7.31
C TYR A 11 5.88 1.55 8.41
N LEU A 12 6.15 0.27 8.14
CA LEU A 12 5.98 -0.82 9.11
C LEU A 12 6.93 -0.66 10.30
N HIS A 13 8.18 -0.25 10.08
CA HIS A 13 9.12 0.04 11.15
C HIS A 13 8.61 1.17 12.07
N THR A 14 7.92 2.16 11.50
CA THR A 14 7.28 3.25 12.25
C THR A 14 6.02 2.80 12.99
N ILE A 15 5.15 2.00 12.36
CA ILE A 15 3.93 1.48 13.00
C ILE A 15 4.26 0.57 14.18
N VAL A 16 5.28 -0.28 14.07
CA VAL A 16 5.71 -1.18 15.16
C VAL A 16 5.89 -0.41 16.47
N ARG A 17 6.35 0.84 16.39
CA ARG A 17 6.59 1.70 17.56
C ARG A 17 5.32 2.36 18.11
N THR A 18 4.29 2.52 17.29
CA THR A 18 3.11 3.33 17.63
C THR A 18 1.83 2.52 17.80
N ARG A 19 1.61 1.48 16.98
CA ARG A 19 0.40 0.66 16.91
C ARG A 19 0.72 -0.79 16.55
N PRO A 20 1.39 -1.56 17.42
CA PRO A 20 1.80 -2.93 17.11
C PRO A 20 0.63 -3.89 16.80
N TRP A 21 -0.58 -3.60 17.29
CA TRP A 21 -1.77 -4.43 17.04
C TRP A 21 -2.37 -4.27 15.63
N THR A 22 -2.12 -3.16 14.92
CA THR A 22 -2.57 -2.98 13.52
C THR A 22 -1.55 -3.52 12.53
N LYS A 23 -0.27 -3.60 12.94
CA LYS A 23 0.87 -3.97 12.10
C LYS A 23 0.63 -5.25 11.31
N LYS A 24 0.23 -6.34 11.98
CA LYS A 24 0.13 -7.67 11.34
C LYS A 24 -0.83 -7.67 10.14
N ARG A 25 -1.99 -7.01 10.27
CA ARG A 25 -2.98 -7.01 9.20
C ARG A 25 -2.59 -6.10 8.04
N GLU A 26 -2.08 -4.91 8.34
CA GLU A 26 -1.59 -3.99 7.30
C GLU A 26 -0.37 -4.57 6.57
N GLU A 27 0.54 -5.24 7.29
CA GLU A 27 1.69 -5.96 6.74
C GLU A 27 1.24 -7.05 5.74
N GLU A 28 0.32 -7.95 6.14
CA GLU A 28 -0.20 -8.99 5.24
C GLU A 28 -0.82 -8.41 3.95
N LEU A 29 -1.59 -7.33 4.05
CA LEU A 29 -2.25 -6.70 2.89
C LEU A 29 -1.24 -5.98 1.98
N LEU A 30 -0.31 -5.22 2.57
CA LEU A 30 0.68 -4.44 1.84
C LEU A 30 1.74 -5.34 1.18
N GLU A 31 2.21 -6.37 1.88
CA GLU A 31 3.14 -7.36 1.31
C GLU A 31 2.48 -8.15 0.17
N GLY A 32 1.23 -8.58 0.34
CA GLY A 32 0.47 -9.26 -0.71
C GLY A 32 0.30 -8.39 -1.95
N PHE A 33 -0.02 -7.10 -1.77
CA PHE A 33 -0.11 -6.15 -2.86
C PHE A 33 1.25 -5.89 -3.53
N SER A 34 2.33 -5.72 -2.76
CA SER A 34 3.68 -5.54 -3.33
C SER A 34 4.11 -6.76 -4.14
N ALA A 35 3.93 -7.98 -3.60
CA ALA A 35 4.25 -9.21 -4.29
C ALA A 35 3.49 -9.35 -5.62
N TRP A 36 2.21 -8.95 -5.65
CA TRP A 36 1.43 -8.93 -6.88
C TRP A 36 1.96 -7.92 -7.91
N LEU A 37 2.40 -6.73 -7.49
CA LEU A 37 3.03 -5.75 -8.38
C LEU A 37 4.32 -6.31 -9.00
N HIS A 38 5.15 -7.00 -8.22
CA HIS A 38 6.38 -7.66 -8.70
C HIS A 38 6.10 -8.82 -9.67
N ALA A 39 4.94 -9.48 -9.52
CA ALA A 39 4.55 -10.57 -10.42
C ALA A 39 4.04 -10.08 -11.79
N GLN A 40 3.84 -8.77 -11.97
CA GLN A 40 3.42 -8.23 -13.26
C GLN A 40 4.56 -8.28 -14.28
N PRO A 41 4.28 -8.56 -15.57
CA PRO A 41 5.30 -8.59 -16.62
C PRO A 41 5.84 -7.19 -17.00
N ALA A 42 5.39 -6.14 -16.32
CA ALA A 42 5.77 -4.76 -16.55
C ALA A 42 7.03 -4.37 -15.77
N PRO A 43 7.71 -3.26 -16.12
CA PRO A 43 8.79 -2.72 -15.31
C PRO A 43 8.31 -2.41 -13.88
N PRO A 44 9.23 -2.40 -12.89
CA PRO A 44 8.89 -2.01 -11.53
C PRO A 44 8.19 -0.64 -11.49
N ILE A 45 6.99 -0.63 -10.92
CA ILE A 45 6.13 0.55 -10.86
C ILE A 45 6.68 1.51 -9.79
N ASN A 46 6.86 2.79 -10.16
CA ASN A 46 7.28 3.81 -9.21
C ASN A 46 6.14 4.07 -8.21
N MET A 47 6.50 4.43 -6.97
CA MET A 47 5.52 4.81 -5.96
C MET A 47 4.49 5.86 -6.43
N ASN A 48 4.89 6.83 -7.25
CA ASN A 48 4.00 7.88 -7.77
C ASN A 48 3.02 7.41 -8.86
N GLU A 49 3.21 6.19 -9.39
CA GLU A 49 2.36 5.56 -10.39
C GLU A 49 1.33 4.62 -9.76
N ILE A 50 1.45 4.35 -8.45
CA ILE A 50 0.54 3.49 -7.69
C ILE A 50 -0.68 4.32 -7.28
N GLY A 51 -1.88 3.84 -7.62
CA GLY A 51 -3.13 4.49 -7.26
C GLY A 51 -4.30 3.52 -7.14
N PRO A 52 -5.52 4.01 -6.85
CA PRO A 52 -6.71 3.19 -6.59
C PRO A 52 -7.01 2.15 -7.67
N ALA A 53 -6.81 2.51 -8.95
CA ALA A 53 -7.05 1.59 -10.05
C ALA A 53 -6.17 0.32 -10.00
N LEU A 54 -4.93 0.40 -9.48
CA LEU A 54 -4.07 -0.77 -9.30
C LEU A 54 -4.54 -1.62 -8.11
N ALA A 55 -5.03 -1.00 -7.04
CA ALA A 55 -5.65 -1.71 -5.92
C ALA A 55 -6.92 -2.45 -6.36
N ASP A 56 -7.75 -1.83 -7.20
CA ASP A 56 -8.94 -2.45 -7.79
C ASP A 56 -8.56 -3.64 -8.69
N GLN A 57 -7.50 -3.50 -9.50
CA GLN A 57 -6.99 -4.60 -10.32
C GLN A 57 -6.49 -5.77 -9.47
N TYR A 58 -5.75 -5.48 -8.40
CA TYR A 58 -5.32 -6.50 -7.44
C TYR A 58 -6.54 -7.23 -6.84
N ALA A 59 -7.54 -6.49 -6.37
CA ALA A 59 -8.77 -7.04 -5.80
C ALA A 59 -9.61 -7.84 -6.81
N ALA A 60 -9.45 -7.61 -8.12
CA ALA A 60 -10.06 -8.42 -9.15
C ALA A 60 -9.31 -9.74 -9.42
N THR A 61 -8.00 -9.78 -9.15
CA THR A 61 -7.15 -10.97 -9.38
C THR A 61 -7.00 -11.86 -8.15
N VAL A 62 -7.16 -11.30 -6.96
CA VAL A 62 -7.12 -12.00 -5.67
C VAL A 62 -8.53 -12.01 -5.10
N PRO A 63 -9.04 -13.14 -4.58
CA PRO A 63 -10.40 -13.23 -4.06
C PRO A 63 -10.54 -12.53 -2.69
N LEU A 64 -10.35 -11.22 -2.66
CA LEU A 64 -10.58 -10.38 -1.49
C LEU A 64 -12.08 -10.20 -1.28
N SER A 65 -12.53 -10.34 -0.04
CA SER A 65 -13.87 -9.88 0.31
C SER A 65 -13.94 -8.34 0.27
N LYS A 66 -15.16 -7.80 0.21
CA LYS A 66 -15.36 -6.33 0.23
C LYS A 66 -14.69 -5.66 1.43
N ALA A 67 -14.72 -6.30 2.60
CA ALA A 67 -14.10 -5.78 3.80
C ALA A 67 -12.57 -5.71 3.66
N GLU A 68 -11.96 -6.75 3.11
CA GLU A 68 -10.50 -6.81 2.91
C GLU A 68 -10.01 -5.81 1.87
N HIS A 69 -10.83 -5.56 0.84
CA HIS A 69 -10.53 -4.50 -0.11
C HIS A 69 -10.55 -3.12 0.54
N THR A 70 -11.55 -2.83 1.39
CA THR A 70 -11.59 -1.59 2.17
C THR A 70 -10.38 -1.48 3.12
N GLU A 71 -10.00 -2.57 3.80
CA GLU A 71 -8.80 -2.61 4.65
C GLU A 71 -7.53 -2.33 3.84
N LEU A 72 -7.40 -2.89 2.63
CA LEU A 72 -6.27 -2.62 1.74
C LEU A 72 -6.20 -1.15 1.36
N LEU A 73 -7.32 -0.53 0.95
CA LEU A 73 -7.36 0.89 0.61
C LEU A 73 -7.01 1.77 1.83
N GLY A 74 -7.43 1.37 3.02
CA GLY A 74 -7.04 2.02 4.28
C GLY A 74 -5.53 1.92 4.55
N ALA A 75 -4.96 0.73 4.40
CA ALA A 75 -3.52 0.50 4.58
C ALA A 75 -2.68 1.28 3.55
N LEU A 76 -3.11 1.30 2.28
CA LEU A 76 -2.47 2.10 1.23
C LEU A 76 -2.59 3.59 1.51
N ASN A 77 -3.73 4.08 1.99
CA ASN A 77 -3.88 5.47 2.40
C ASN A 77 -2.90 5.84 3.52
N HIS A 78 -2.78 5.02 4.57
CA HIS A 78 -1.83 5.28 5.65
C HIS A 78 -0.37 5.24 5.17
N LEU A 79 -0.01 4.25 4.35
CA LEU A 79 1.31 4.13 3.73
C LEU A 79 1.65 5.39 2.93
N PHE A 80 0.72 5.88 2.09
CA PHE A 80 0.95 7.07 1.26
C PHE A 80 0.96 8.37 2.06
N MET A 81 0.14 8.49 3.11
CA MET A 81 0.25 9.62 4.05
C MET A 81 1.65 9.69 4.66
N TRP A 82 2.18 8.56 5.12
CA TRP A 82 3.53 8.48 5.67
C TRP A 82 4.60 8.77 4.61
N SER A 83 4.45 8.18 3.42
CA SER A 83 5.42 8.33 2.33
C SER A 83 5.48 9.75 1.77
N VAL A 84 4.37 10.50 1.81
CA VAL A 84 4.38 11.94 1.52
C VAL A 84 5.12 12.71 2.60
N HIS A 85 4.91 12.36 3.88
CA HIS A 85 5.62 12.99 5.00
C HIS A 85 7.14 12.78 4.94
N THR A 86 7.60 11.61 4.51
CA THR A 86 9.03 11.27 4.36
C THR A 86 9.61 11.57 2.97
N ALA A 87 8.85 12.25 2.10
CA ALA A 87 9.24 12.62 0.73
C ALA A 87 9.56 11.44 -0.21
N MET A 88 9.01 10.26 0.08
CA MET A 88 9.08 9.05 -0.77
C MET A 88 8.02 9.04 -1.88
N ALA A 89 6.89 9.71 -1.65
CA ALA A 89 5.82 9.95 -2.62
C ALA A 89 5.53 11.46 -2.73
N GLN A 90 5.10 11.92 -3.91
CA GLN A 90 4.75 13.33 -4.14
C GLN A 90 3.36 13.71 -3.63
N HIS A 91 2.42 12.77 -3.70
CA HIS A 91 1.04 12.96 -3.25
C HIS A 91 0.42 11.63 -2.82
N ASN A 92 -0.71 11.69 -2.11
CA ASN A 92 -1.47 10.52 -1.69
C ASN A 92 -2.71 10.34 -2.58
N PRO A 93 -2.74 9.35 -3.49
CA PRO A 93 -3.87 9.10 -4.37
C PRO A 93 -5.03 8.35 -3.71
N PHE A 94 -4.86 7.89 -2.46
CA PHE A 94 -5.85 7.13 -1.69
C PHE A 94 -6.62 7.97 -0.66
N ALA A 95 -6.27 9.26 -0.50
CA ALA A 95 -6.83 10.15 0.51
C ALA A 95 -8.37 10.28 0.46
N THR A 96 -8.98 10.13 -0.73
CA THR A 96 -10.42 10.27 -0.93
C THR A 96 -11.17 8.95 -1.08
N VAL A 97 -10.45 7.82 -1.07
CA VAL A 97 -11.02 6.49 -1.41
C VAL A 97 -11.15 5.59 -0.18
N ALA A 98 -10.42 5.89 0.90
CA ALA A 98 -10.43 5.12 2.14
C ALA A 98 -11.55 5.50 3.15
N ALA A 99 -12.69 6.03 2.66
CA ALA A 99 -13.80 6.52 3.49
C ALA A 99 -14.87 5.44 3.80
#